data_AF-A0A7T5RAS8-F1
#
_entry.id   AF-A0A7T5RAS8-F1
#
_cell.length_a   1.000
_cell.length_b   1.000
_cell.length_c   1.000
_cell.angle_alpha   90.00
_cell.angle_beta   90.00
_cell.angle_gamma   90.00
#
_symmetry.space_group_name_H-M   'P 1'
#
loop_
_entity.id
_entity.type
_entity.pdbx_description
1 polymer ?
#
loop_
_entity_poly.entity_id
_entity_poly.type
_entity_poly.pdbx_seq_one_letter_code
_entity_poly.pdbx_strand_id
1 'polypeptide(L)'
;MKITTKSIIKALPFEEQFRLDLINKLDSLSADQKFTIEQILWDAYFSLYDLKMDTNLKLALERAKNNEETLDKDFYKRVEAQTEKEMENQAVEATERVDLTAARKAMELIVKEIQESKK
;
A
#
# COMPACT_ATOMS: atom_id res chain seq x y z
N MET A 1 9.82 -4.82 -8.21
CA MET A 1 8.72 -5.53 -7.51
C MET A 1 7.54 -5.68 -8.48
N LYS A 2 6.85 -6.83 -8.54
CA LYS A 2 5.64 -6.95 -9.36
C LYS A 2 4.45 -6.46 -8.53
N ILE A 3 3.83 -5.35 -8.91
CA ILE A 3 2.65 -4.82 -8.22
C ILE A 3 1.47 -5.76 -8.52
N THR A 4 0.84 -6.27 -7.46
CA THR A 4 -0.34 -7.14 -7.49
C THR A 4 -1.52 -6.47 -6.80
N THR A 5 -2.75 -6.92 -7.04
CA THR A 5 -3.95 -6.46 -6.32
C THR A 5 -3.76 -6.55 -4.80
N LYS A 6 -3.20 -7.66 -4.30
CA LYS A 6 -2.97 -7.84 -2.87
C LYS A 6 -1.93 -6.85 -2.32
N SER A 7 -0.87 -6.54 -3.06
CA SER A 7 0.09 -5.52 -2.64
C SER A 7 -0.51 -4.11 -2.67
N ILE A 8 -1.42 -3.82 -3.62
CA ILE A 8 -2.16 -2.55 -3.63
C ILE A 8 -3.06 -2.42 -2.41
N ILE A 9 -3.80 -3.47 -2.05
CA ILE A 9 -4.64 -3.47 -0.83
C ILE A 9 -3.79 -3.17 0.41
N LYS A 10 -2.57 -3.73 0.48
CA LYS A 10 -1.63 -3.46 1.59
C LYS A 10 -1.14 -2.02 1.57
N ALA A 11 -0.82 -1.46 0.40
CA ALA A 11 -0.30 -0.10 0.24
C ALA A 11 -1.34 1.00 0.47
N LEU A 12 -2.61 0.72 0.20
CA LEU A 12 -3.67 1.71 0.39
C LEU A 12 -3.92 2.01 1.88
N PRO A 13 -4.26 3.27 2.22
CA PRO A 13 -4.44 3.73 3.60
C PRO A 13 -5.80 3.31 4.18
N PHE A 14 -6.18 2.05 3.99
CA PHE A 14 -7.36 1.45 4.58
C PHE A 14 -7.18 1.20 6.07
N GLU A 15 -8.29 1.23 6.80
CA GLU A 15 -8.37 0.72 8.17
C GLU A 15 -7.91 -0.74 8.23
N GLU A 16 -7.17 -1.10 9.28
CA GLU A 16 -6.51 -2.41 9.41
C GLU A 16 -7.52 -3.57 9.29
N GLN A 17 -8.68 -3.44 9.92
CA GLN A 17 -9.72 -4.48 9.88
C GLN A 17 -10.31 -4.63 8.47
N PHE A 18 -10.65 -3.52 7.80
CA PHE A 18 -11.16 -3.55 6.44
C PHE A 18 -10.14 -4.15 5.46
N ARG A 19 -8.87 -3.80 5.61
CA ARG A 19 -7.78 -4.34 4.80
C ARG A 19 -7.65 -5.86 4.92
N LEU A 20 -7.64 -6.37 6.15
CA LEU A 20 -7.57 -7.81 6.41
C LEU A 20 -8.80 -8.53 5.84
N ASP A 21 -9.99 -7.98 6.05
CA ASP A 21 -11.22 -8.56 5.54
C ASP A 21 -11.24 -8.60 4.01
N LEU A 22 -10.75 -7.55 3.35
CA LEU A 22 -10.65 -7.47 1.90
C LEU A 22 -9.65 -8.49 1.34
N ILE A 23 -8.46 -8.62 1.96
CA ILE A 23 -7.45 -9.63 1.55
C ILE A 23 -8.01 -11.04 1.65
N ASN A 24 -8.70 -11.36 2.75
CA ASN A 24 -9.23 -12.69 3.01
C ASN A 24 -10.41 -13.04 2.08
N LYS A 25 -11.24 -12.05 1.74
CA LYS A 25 -12.40 -12.26 0.86
C LYS A 25 -12.03 -12.25 -0.62
N LEU A 26 -10.93 -11.60 -1.01
CA LEU A 26 -10.59 -11.40 -2.43
C LEU A 26 -10.55 -12.71 -3.24
N ASP A 27 -10.04 -13.78 -2.63
CA ASP A 27 -9.91 -15.08 -3.31
C ASP A 27 -11.24 -15.88 -3.37
N SER A 28 -12.24 -15.51 -2.56
CA SER A 28 -13.56 -16.18 -2.53
C SER A 28 -14.62 -15.49 -3.39
N LEU A 29 -14.28 -14.37 -4.03
CA LEU A 29 -15.18 -13.65 -4.92
C LEU A 29 -15.32 -14.33 -6.28
N SER A 30 -16.46 -14.12 -6.93
CA SER A 30 -16.63 -14.46 -8.35
C SER A 30 -15.70 -13.63 -9.24
N ALA A 31 -15.43 -14.12 -10.46
CA ALA A 31 -14.54 -13.43 -11.40
C ALA A 31 -14.98 -11.98 -11.69
N ASP A 32 -16.28 -11.75 -11.88
CA ASP A 32 -16.82 -10.41 -12.18
C ASP A 32 -16.68 -9.45 -10.99
N GLN A 33 -16.96 -9.94 -9.78
CA GLN A 33 -16.78 -9.17 -8.54
C GLN A 33 -15.30 -8.84 -8.32
N LYS A 34 -14.42 -9.82 -8.54
CA LYS A 34 -12.98 -9.64 -8.40
C LYS A 34 -12.47 -8.61 -9.38
N PHE A 35 -12.84 -8.69 -10.66
CA PHE A 35 -12.46 -7.72 -11.67
C PHE A 35 -12.89 -6.29 -11.31
N THR A 36 -14.15 -6.13 -10.87
CA THR A 36 -14.69 -4.82 -10.47
C THR A 36 -13.91 -4.23 -9.30
N ILE A 37 -13.63 -5.03 -8.26
CA ILE A 37 -12.86 -4.59 -7.10
C ILE A 37 -11.41 -4.28 -7.50
N GLU A 38 -10.81 -5.09 -8.37
CA GLU A 38 -9.47 -4.85 -8.89
C GLU A 38 -9.39 -3.48 -9.58
N GLN A 39 -10.34 -3.15 -10.45
CA GLN A 39 -10.38 -1.82 -11.09
C GLN A 39 -10.43 -0.70 -10.06
N ILE A 40 -11.34 -0.78 -9.08
CA ILE A 40 -11.48 0.24 -8.03
C ILE A 40 -10.18 0.39 -7.23
N LEU A 41 -9.51 -0.72 -6.91
CA LEU A 41 -8.25 -0.71 -6.17
C LEU A 41 -7.12 -0.06 -6.97
N TRP A 42 -7.02 -0.38 -8.27
CA TRP A 42 -6.03 0.24 -9.15
C TRP A 42 -6.29 1.74 -9.33
N ASP A 43 -7.55 2.13 -9.54
CA ASP A 43 -7.93 3.54 -9.69
C ASP A 43 -7.62 4.33 -8.41
N ALA A 44 -7.91 3.76 -7.23
CA ALA A 44 -7.57 4.35 -5.95
C ALA A 44 -6.06 4.48 -5.74
N TYR A 45 -5.29 3.47 -6.16
CA TYR A 45 -3.83 3.48 -6.08
C TYR A 45 -3.21 4.57 -6.95
N PHE A 46 -3.65 4.69 -8.21
CA PHE A 46 -3.15 5.74 -9.11
C PHE A 46 -3.61 7.12 -8.66
N SER A 47 -4.83 7.27 -8.16
CA SER A 47 -5.29 8.54 -7.59
C SER A 47 -4.43 8.98 -6.39
N LEU A 48 -4.02 8.03 -5.54
CA LEU A 48 -3.11 8.30 -4.43
C LEU A 48 -1.72 8.68 -4.92
N TYR A 49 -1.22 7.99 -5.95
CA TYR A 49 0.05 8.32 -6.61
C TYR A 49 0.04 9.75 -7.15
N ASP A 50 -1.01 10.14 -7.91
CA ASP A 50 -1.15 11.47 -8.47
C ASP A 50 -1.17 12.55 -7.39
N LEU A 51 -1.91 12.32 -6.30
CA LEU A 51 -1.95 13.22 -5.15
C LEU A 51 -0.56 13.39 -4.51
N LYS A 52 0.20 12.29 -4.40
CA LYS A 52 1.57 12.32 -3.87
C LYS A 52 2.53 13.05 -4.79
N MET A 53 2.42 12.80 -6.09
CA MET A 53 3.21 13.48 -7.11
C MET A 53 2.97 14.99 -7.08
N ASP A 54 1.70 15.42 -7.03
CA ASP A 54 1.33 16.83 -6.91
C ASP A 54 1.90 17.48 -5.64
N THR A 55 1.87 16.74 -4.53
CA THR A 55 2.42 17.21 -3.25
C THR A 55 3.93 17.36 -3.33
N ASN A 56 4.63 16.36 -3.85
CA ASN A 56 6.08 16.35 -3.97
C ASN A 56 6.58 17.39 -4.97
N LEU A 57 5.83 17.60 -6.06
CA LEU A 57 6.11 18.65 -7.02
C LEU A 57 6.01 20.04 -6.37
N LYS A 58 4.94 20.31 -5.60
CA LYS A 58 4.81 21.57 -4.84
C LYS A 58 5.97 21.77 -3.88
N LEU A 59 6.34 20.74 -3.11
CA LEU A 59 7.47 20.81 -2.17
C LEU A 59 8.81 21.03 -2.89
N ALA A 60 9.03 20.37 -4.03
CA ALA A 60 10.24 20.53 -4.84
C ALA A 60 10.34 21.93 -5.45
N LEU A 61 9.21 22.51 -5.89
CA LEU A 61 9.16 23.89 -6.38
C LEU A 61 9.46 24.90 -5.26
N GLU A 62 8.96 24.68 -4.04
CA GLU A 62 9.33 25.54 -2.90
C GLU A 62 10.83 25.42 -2.55
N ARG A 63 11.40 24.22 -2.54
CA ARG A 63 12.85 24.01 -2.37
C ARG A 63 13.66 24.72 -3.44
N ALA A 64 13.20 24.67 -4.69
CA ALA A 64 13.85 25.35 -5.80
C ALA A 64 13.86 26.88 -5.63
N LYS A 65 12.78 27.48 -5.10
CA LYS A 65 12.77 28.91 -4.76
C LYS A 65 13.83 29.28 -3.72
N ASN A 66 14.16 28.35 -2.82
CA ASN A 66 15.18 28.52 -1.80
C ASN A 66 16.60 28.11 -2.27
N ASN A 67 16.79 27.78 -3.56
CA ASN A 67 18.02 27.24 -4.14
C ASN A 67 18.48 25.88 -3.55
N GLU A 68 17.55 25.10 -2.99
CA GLU A 68 17.81 23.77 -2.44
C GLU A 68 17.54 22.64 -3.45
N GLU A 69 16.99 22.97 -4.62
CA GLU A 69 16.66 22.03 -5.70
C GLU A 69 16.85 22.72 -7.07
N THR A 70 17.40 22.00 -8.05
CA THR A 70 17.72 22.56 -9.38
C THR A 70 16.56 22.40 -10.35
N LEU A 71 16.07 23.48 -10.97
CA LEU A 71 15.05 23.41 -12.03
C LEU A 71 15.68 23.13 -13.40
N ASP A 72 16.20 21.92 -13.57
CA ASP A 72 16.74 21.44 -14.84
C ASP A 72 15.76 20.48 -15.56
N LYS A 73 16.18 19.99 -16.73
CA LYS A 73 15.42 19.03 -17.54
C LYS A 73 15.09 17.71 -16.84
N ASP A 74 15.81 17.37 -15.77
CA ASP A 74 15.65 16.12 -15.02
C ASP A 74 14.90 16.34 -13.70
N PHE A 75 14.48 17.59 -13.40
CA PHE A 75 13.69 17.95 -12.22
C PHE A 75 12.46 17.06 -12.05
N TYR A 76 11.62 16.95 -13.09
CA TYR A 76 10.42 16.11 -13.03
C TYR A 76 10.73 14.65 -12.73
N LYS A 77 11.80 14.10 -13.33
CA LYS A 77 12.22 12.72 -13.08
C LYS A 77 12.67 12.51 -11.64
N ARG A 78 13.32 13.50 -11.01
CA ARG A 78 13.71 13.41 -9.60
C ARG A 78 12.49 13.41 -8.68
N VAL A 79 11.49 14.25 -8.97
CA VAL A 79 10.23 14.28 -8.21
C VAL A 79 9.44 12.97 -8.39
N GLU A 80 9.41 12.44 -9.61
CA GLU A 80 8.80 11.14 -9.93
C GLU A 80 9.48 10.01 -9.16
N ALA A 81 10.81 9.88 -9.27
CA ALA A 81 11.57 8.87 -8.54
C ALA A 81 11.44 8.98 -7.01
N GLN A 82 11.35 10.21 -6.49
CA GLN A 82 11.06 10.44 -5.07
C GLN A 82 9.67 9.90 -4.71
N THR A 83 8.65 10.20 -5.53
CA THR A 83 7.27 9.78 -5.31
C THR A 83 7.13 8.26 -5.38
N GLU A 84 7.74 7.61 -6.38
CA GLU A 84 7.78 6.16 -6.49
C GLU A 84 8.42 5.51 -5.25
N LYS A 85 9.56 6.06 -4.80
CA LYS A 85 10.25 5.56 -3.60
C LYS A 85 9.42 5.72 -2.33
N GLU A 86 8.73 6.84 -2.17
CA GLU A 86 7.83 7.06 -1.03
C GLU A 86 6.66 6.08 -1.04
N MET A 87 6.06 5.84 -2.20
CA MET A 87 4.97 4.88 -2.38
C MET A 87 5.46 3.44 -2.10
N GLU A 88 6.67 3.08 -2.54
CA GLU A 88 7.26 1.78 -2.26
C GLU A 88 7.52 1.60 -0.76
N ASN A 89 8.14 2.58 -0.09
CA ASN A 89 8.39 2.52 1.34
C ASN A 89 7.10 2.36 2.15
N GLN A 90 6.07 3.14 1.83
CA GLN A 90 4.76 3.02 2.49
C GLN A 90 4.13 1.65 2.26
N ALA A 91 4.27 1.08 1.06
CA ALA A 91 3.78 -0.25 0.75
C ALA A 91 4.52 -1.33 1.55
N VAL A 92 5.84 -1.21 1.72
CA VAL A 92 6.67 -2.13 2.51
C VAL A 92 6.28 -2.07 3.98
N GLU A 93 6.24 -0.88 4.58
CA GLU A 93 5.86 -0.69 5.99
C GLU A 93 4.45 -1.23 6.28
N ALA A 94 3.50 -0.95 5.39
CA ALA A 94 2.14 -1.45 5.54
C ALA A 94 2.05 -2.97 5.35
N THR A 95 2.89 -3.55 4.49
CA THR A 95 2.96 -4.99 4.27
C THR A 95 3.52 -5.72 5.49
N GLU A 96 4.64 -5.26 6.03
CA GLU A 96 5.26 -5.84 7.22
C GLU A 96 4.29 -5.82 8.40
N ARG A 97 3.56 -4.71 8.59
CA ARG A 97 2.56 -4.58 9.65
C ARG A 97 1.43 -5.59 9.50
N VAL A 98 0.88 -5.77 8.29
CA VAL A 98 -0.21 -6.71 8.02
C VAL A 98 0.24 -8.16 8.23
N ASP A 99 1.43 -8.51 7.74
CA ASP A 99 1.95 -9.88 7.83
C ASP A 99 2.26 -10.25 9.29
N LEU A 100 2.78 -9.31 10.09
CA LEU A 100 2.97 -9.48 11.54
C LEU A 100 1.64 -9.69 12.28
N THR A 101 0.61 -8.89 11.98
CA THR A 101 -0.71 -9.05 12.60
C THR A 101 -1.33 -10.41 12.22
N ALA A 102 -1.22 -10.83 10.97
CA ALA A 102 -1.72 -12.12 10.50
C ALA A 102 -0.99 -13.29 11.19
N ALA A 103 0.34 -13.23 11.31
CA ALA A 103 1.14 -14.23 12.00
C ALA A 103 0.77 -14.34 13.49
N ARG A 104 0.53 -13.21 14.17
CA ARG A 104 0.07 -13.20 15.57
C ARG A 104 -1.28 -13.89 15.73
N LYS A 105 -2.27 -13.55 14.90
CA LYS A 105 -3.59 -14.19 14.92
C LYS A 105 -3.51 -15.70 14.68
N ALA A 106 -2.66 -16.14 13.75
CA ALA A 106 -2.45 -17.56 13.49
C ALA A 106 -1.83 -18.29 14.71
N MET A 107 -0.84 -17.68 15.37
CA MET A 107 -0.25 -18.24 16.59
C MET A 107 -1.26 -18.33 17.75
N GLU A 108 -2.09 -17.31 17.94
CA GLU A 108 -3.15 -17.32 18.97
C GLU A 108 -4.14 -18.47 18.76
N LEU A 109 -4.55 -18.73 17.51
CA LEU A 109 -5.42 -19.86 17.17
C LEU A 109 -4.76 -21.21 17.49
N ILE A 110 -3.51 -21.40 17.08
CA ILE A 110 -2.76 -22.63 17.35
C ILE A 110 -2.61 -22.86 18.87
N VAL A 111 -2.27 -21.82 19.64
CA VAL A 111 -2.17 -21.91 21.10
C VAL A 111 -3.51 -22.30 21.73
N LYS A 112 -4.61 -21.72 21.25
CA LYS A 112 -5.96 -22.04 21.73
C LYS A 112 -6.34 -23.49 21.43
N GLU A 113 -6.08 -23.98 20.23
CA GLU A 113 -6.31 -25.39 19.85
C GLU A 113 -5.46 -26.37 20.68
N ILE A 114 -4.20 -26.01 20.97
CA ILE A 114 -3.33 -26.81 21.86
C ILE A 114 -3.85 -26.82 23.30
N GLN A 115 -4.45 -25.73 23.79
CA GLN A 115 -5.02 -25.67 25.13
C GLN A 115 -6.34 -26.45 25.23
N GLU A 116 -7.17 -26.40 24.19
CA GLU A 116 -8.44 -27.13 24.12
C GLU A 116 -8.23 -28.64 23.95
N SER A 117 -7.21 -29.06 23.20
CA SER A 117 -6.86 -30.49 23.04
C SER A 117 -6.19 -31.13 24.27
N LYS A 118 -5.75 -30.33 25.25
CA LYS A 118 -5.18 -30.80 26.54
C LYS A 118 -6.21 -30.87 27.68
N LYS A 119 -7.46 -30.48 27.44
CA LYS A 119 -8.59 -30.65 28.35
C LYS A 119 -9.36 -31.92 28.01
#